data_AF-A0A524HSF1-F1
#
_entry.id   AF-A0A524HSF1-F1
#
_cell.length_a   1.000
_cell.length_b   1.000
_cell.length_c   1.000
_cell.angle_alpha   90.00
_cell.angle_beta   90.00
_cell.angle_gamma   90.00
#
_symmetry.space_group_name_H-M   'P 1'
#
loop_
_entity.id
_entity.type
_entity.pdbx_description
1 polymer ?
#
loop_
_entity_poly.entity_id
_entity_poly.type
_entity_poly.pdbx_seq_one_letter_code
_entity_poly.pdbx_strand_id
1 'polypeptide(L)'
;MNRALPFLLAMLVVAPTSAAAQMSRPLVKYGKWVALAASIGFNIAAADAHNDANRSFDRIDARCAAANALRCELEQSGRYVDPVTEQLYQETLALDEKATRWLIAGEAALLGATALFVWELTRSVDSPPDNEPFAPVVQQFSNGVGLGFQVRF
;
A
#
# COMPACT_ATOMS: atom_id res chain seq x y z
N MET A 1 -22.99 22.72 -0.52
CA MET A 1 -22.13 22.43 0.65
C MET A 1 -20.97 21.55 0.18
N ASN A 2 -19.90 22.16 -0.33
CA ASN A 2 -18.67 21.45 -0.75
C ASN A 2 -17.55 21.83 0.22
N ARG A 3 -17.21 20.92 1.13
CA ARG A 3 -16.14 21.09 2.14
C ARG A 3 -15.05 20.02 2.06
N ALA A 4 -14.91 19.33 0.93
CA ALA A 4 -13.91 18.27 0.75
C ALA A 4 -12.63 18.71 0.02
N LEU A 5 -12.48 19.99 -0.36
CA LEU A 5 -11.39 20.43 -1.24
C LEU A 5 -10.09 20.95 -0.58
N PRO A 6 -9.96 21.24 0.74
CA PRO A 6 -8.68 21.78 1.24
C PRO A 6 -7.68 20.70 1.69
N PHE A 7 -8.09 19.43 1.86
CA PHE A 7 -7.20 18.39 2.40
C PHE A 7 -6.21 17.81 1.37
N LEU A 8 -6.53 17.86 0.07
CA LEU A 8 -5.67 17.31 -0.98
C LEU A 8 -4.49 18.21 -1.37
N LEU A 9 -4.51 19.51 -1.01
CA LEU A 9 -3.42 20.43 -1.35
C LEU A 9 -2.36 20.61 -0.25
N ALA A 10 -2.60 20.10 0.96
CA ALA A 10 -1.68 20.28 2.09
C ALA A 10 -0.50 19.29 2.13
N MET A 11 -0.50 18.26 1.25
CA MET A 11 0.59 17.28 1.15
C MET A 11 1.72 17.69 0.18
N LEU A 12 1.58 18.78 -0.57
CA LEU A 12 2.52 19.15 -1.64
C LEU A 12 3.56 20.22 -1.27
N VAL A 13 3.63 20.65 -0.01
CA VAL A 13 4.66 21.60 0.45
C VAL A 13 5.31 21.10 1.74
N VAL A 14 5.99 19.95 1.65
CA VAL A 14 7.11 19.69 2.56
C VAL A 14 8.33 20.33 1.90
N ALA A 15 8.59 21.59 2.24
CA ALA A 15 9.89 22.19 1.98
C ALA A 15 10.98 21.30 2.61
N PRO A 16 12.10 21.03 1.92
CA PRO A 16 13.15 20.16 2.43
C PRO A 16 13.97 20.91 3.49
N THR A 17 13.39 21.15 4.66
CA THR A 17 14.11 21.70 5.81
C THR A 17 14.86 20.57 6.50
N SER A 18 16.09 20.32 6.04
CA SER A 18 17.22 19.84 6.86
C SER A 18 17.08 18.53 7.64
N ALA A 19 15.98 17.77 7.51
CA ALA A 19 15.79 16.45 8.11
C ALA A 19 16.55 15.34 7.35
N ALA A 20 17.26 15.69 6.28
CA ALA A 20 18.29 14.86 5.67
C ALA A 20 19.61 14.85 6.49
N ALA A 21 19.58 15.32 7.74
CA ALA A 21 20.65 15.19 8.71
C ALA A 21 20.96 13.71 8.95
N GLN A 22 22.09 13.24 8.41
CA GLN A 22 22.76 11.99 8.77
C GLN A 22 21.84 10.76 8.93
N MET A 23 21.01 10.44 7.93
CA MET A 23 20.35 9.13 7.89
C MET A 23 21.44 8.05 7.98
N SER A 24 21.44 7.27 9.07
CA SER A 24 22.57 6.41 9.41
C SER A 24 22.76 5.34 8.33
N ARG A 25 24.02 5.04 7.96
CA ARG A 25 24.37 3.96 7.02
C ARG A 25 23.59 2.65 7.26
N PRO A 26 23.38 2.16 8.50
CA PRO A 26 22.59 0.94 8.71
C PRO A 26 21.09 1.11 8.40
N LEU A 27 20.49 2.27 8.67
CA LEU A 27 19.07 2.50 8.39
C LEU A 27 18.80 2.41 6.89
N VAL A 28 19.68 2.95 6.05
CA VAL A 28 19.48 2.86 4.59
C VAL A 28 19.77 1.45 4.10
N LYS A 29 20.92 0.90 4.50
CA LYS A 29 21.37 -0.43 4.05
C LYS A 29 20.32 -1.52 4.31
N TYR A 30 19.72 -1.53 5.51
CA TYR A 30 18.73 -2.55 5.88
C TYR A 30 17.28 -2.07 5.77
N GLY A 31 17.03 -0.78 5.99
CA GLY A 31 15.67 -0.24 6.01
C GLY A 31 14.96 -0.35 4.67
N LYS A 32 15.68 -0.28 3.54
CA LYS A 32 15.07 -0.47 2.20
C LYS A 32 14.42 -1.85 2.06
N TRP A 33 15.10 -2.89 2.59
CA TRP A 33 14.61 -4.27 2.57
C TRP A 33 13.50 -4.51 3.59
N VAL A 34 13.64 -3.93 4.80
CA VAL A 34 12.59 -4.01 5.82
C VAL A 34 11.31 -3.32 5.34
N ALA A 35 11.42 -2.13 4.75
CA ALA A 35 10.28 -1.40 4.20
C ALA A 35 9.64 -2.14 3.02
N LEU A 36 10.45 -2.73 2.13
CA LEU A 36 9.93 -3.56 1.04
C LEU A 36 9.19 -4.79 1.56
N ALA A 37 9.77 -5.51 2.53
CA ALA A 37 9.14 -6.67 3.14
C ALA A 37 7.85 -6.29 3.88
N ALA A 38 7.84 -5.14 4.59
CA ALA A 38 6.67 -4.60 5.24
C ALA A 38 5.56 -4.28 4.23
N SER A 39 5.92 -3.67 3.08
CA SER A 39 4.96 -3.40 2.01
C SER A 39 4.26 -4.67 1.52
N ILE A 40 5.02 -5.74 1.27
CA ILE A 40 4.46 -7.03 0.88
C ILE A 40 3.54 -7.58 1.98
N GLY A 41 3.99 -7.57 3.23
CA GLY A 41 3.20 -8.05 4.37
C GLY A 41 1.88 -7.31 4.55
N PHE A 42 1.89 -5.98 4.43
CA PHE A 42 0.68 -5.17 4.52
C PHE A 42 -0.27 -5.40 3.35
N ASN A 43 0.22 -5.60 2.13
CA ASN A 43 -0.64 -5.94 0.99
C ASN A 43 -1.30 -7.32 1.15
N ILE A 44 -0.59 -8.31 1.71
CA ILE A 44 -1.18 -9.61 2.07
C ILE A 44 -2.28 -9.42 3.13
N ALA A 45 -2.00 -8.67 4.19
CA ALA A 45 -2.99 -8.38 5.23
C ALA A 45 -4.21 -7.60 4.71
N ALA A 46 -4.01 -6.71 3.72
CA ALA A 46 -5.09 -6.01 3.03
C ALA A 46 -5.97 -6.98 2.23
N ALA A 47 -5.34 -7.90 1.48
CA ALA A 47 -6.06 -8.92 0.70
C ALA A 47 -6.88 -9.85 1.60
N ASP A 48 -6.33 -10.28 2.73
CA ASP A 48 -7.05 -11.10 3.70
C ASP A 48 -8.26 -10.37 4.28
N ALA A 49 -8.08 -9.12 4.73
CA ALA A 49 -9.18 -8.31 5.25
C ALA A 49 -10.26 -8.01 4.19
N HIS A 50 -9.86 -7.81 2.94
CA HIS A 50 -10.80 -7.63 1.83
C HIS A 50 -11.59 -8.92 1.53
N ASN A 51 -10.93 -10.09 1.58
CA ASN A 51 -11.61 -11.38 1.45
C ASN A 51 -12.60 -11.63 2.61
N ASP A 52 -12.27 -11.20 3.83
CA ASP A 52 -13.18 -11.24 4.97
C ASP A 52 -14.42 -10.37 4.70
N ALA A 53 -14.23 -9.15 4.19
CA ALA A 53 -15.31 -8.24 3.82
C ALA A 53 -16.22 -8.86 2.76
N ASN A 54 -15.65 -9.44 1.69
CA ASN A 54 -16.42 -10.12 0.64
C ASN A 54 -17.24 -11.28 1.20
N ARG A 55 -16.66 -12.12 2.06
CA ARG A 55 -17.42 -13.20 2.71
C ARG A 55 -18.57 -12.67 3.57
N SER A 56 -18.40 -11.50 4.19
CA SER A 56 -19.49 -10.87 4.93
C SER A 56 -20.60 -10.36 4.00
N PHE A 57 -20.22 -9.77 2.88
CA PHE A 57 -21.16 -9.30 1.86
C PHE A 57 -21.90 -10.47 1.18
N ASP A 58 -21.22 -11.57 0.87
CA ASP A 58 -21.83 -12.78 0.31
C ASP A 58 -22.94 -13.34 1.22
N ARG A 59 -22.83 -13.16 2.54
CA ARG A 59 -23.89 -13.54 3.50
C ARG A 59 -25.12 -12.65 3.36
N ILE A 60 -24.95 -11.38 3.03
CA ILE A 60 -26.06 -10.46 2.71
C ILE A 60 -26.72 -10.92 1.42
N ASP A 61 -25.94 -11.14 0.35
CA ASP A 61 -26.44 -11.59 -0.94
C ASP A 61 -27.23 -12.91 -0.83
N ALA A 62 -26.67 -13.89 -0.11
CA ALA A 62 -27.36 -15.16 0.15
C ALA A 62 -28.67 -14.97 0.92
N ARG A 63 -28.71 -14.04 1.88
CA ARG A 63 -29.92 -13.74 2.67
C ARG A 63 -30.98 -13.03 1.84
N CYS A 64 -30.58 -12.12 0.95
CA CYS A 64 -31.47 -11.42 0.03
C CYS A 64 -32.00 -12.36 -1.07
N ALA A 65 -31.19 -13.32 -1.52
CA ALA A 65 -31.60 -14.31 -2.51
C ALA A 65 -32.52 -15.39 -1.93
N ALA A 66 -32.32 -15.79 -0.66
CA ALA A 66 -33.06 -16.89 -0.05
C ALA A 66 -34.36 -16.48 0.67
N ALA A 67 -34.58 -15.20 0.96
CA ALA A 67 -35.75 -14.70 1.67
C ALA A 67 -36.49 -13.62 0.87
N ASN A 68 -37.80 -13.48 1.11
CA ASN A 68 -38.63 -12.41 0.54
C ASN A 68 -37.88 -11.06 0.54
N ALA A 69 -37.83 -10.39 -0.61
CA ALA A 69 -37.07 -9.17 -0.88
C ALA A 69 -37.21 -8.05 0.18
N LEU A 70 -38.29 -8.08 0.96
CA LEU A 70 -38.53 -7.22 2.13
C LEU A 70 -37.40 -7.22 3.17
N ARG A 71 -36.61 -8.31 3.29
CA ARG A 71 -35.48 -8.36 4.24
C ARG A 71 -34.28 -7.52 3.82
N CYS A 72 -34.21 -7.13 2.55
CA CYS A 72 -33.16 -6.27 2.02
C CYS A 72 -33.73 -4.93 1.53
N GLU A 73 -34.91 -4.58 2.02
CA GLU A 73 -35.49 -3.26 1.83
C GLU A 73 -34.69 -2.23 2.64
N LEU A 74 -34.43 -1.09 2.00
CA LEU A 74 -33.73 0.03 2.59
C LEU A 74 -34.74 1.05 3.10
N GLU A 75 -34.49 1.59 4.28
CA GLU A 75 -35.19 2.77 4.77
C GLU A 75 -34.78 4.01 3.96
N GLN A 76 -35.54 5.11 4.05
CA GLN A 76 -35.17 6.40 3.46
C GLN A 76 -33.80 6.92 3.92
N SER A 77 -33.31 6.43 5.07
CA SER A 77 -31.99 6.70 5.61
C SER A 77 -30.85 5.98 4.86
N GLY A 78 -31.17 5.01 3.99
CA GLY A 78 -30.21 4.12 3.34
C GLY A 78 -29.76 2.94 4.20
N ARG A 79 -30.42 2.72 5.35
CA ARG A 79 -30.15 1.61 6.27
C ARG A 79 -31.04 0.41 5.96
N TYR A 80 -30.58 -0.82 6.18
CA TYR A 80 -31.45 -1.98 6.03
C TYR A 80 -32.54 -1.99 7.11
N VAL A 81 -33.78 -2.31 6.70
CA VAL A 81 -34.91 -2.45 7.63
C VAL A 81 -34.74 -3.67 8.54
N ASP A 82 -34.19 -4.78 8.03
CA ASP A 82 -33.87 -5.97 8.82
C ASP A 82 -32.60 -5.73 9.66
N PRO A 83 -32.69 -5.77 11.00
CA PRO A 83 -31.55 -5.46 11.87
C PRO A 83 -30.38 -6.44 11.71
N VAL A 84 -30.66 -7.69 11.31
CA VAL A 84 -29.61 -8.69 11.08
C VAL A 84 -28.84 -8.39 9.78
N THR A 85 -29.54 -8.00 8.73
CA THR A 85 -28.92 -7.59 7.46
C THR A 85 -28.10 -6.31 7.65
N GLU A 86 -28.63 -5.35 8.43
CA GLU A 86 -27.90 -4.15 8.80
C GLU A 86 -26.62 -4.47 9.57
N GLN A 87 -26.66 -5.41 10.52
CA GLN A 87 -25.48 -5.81 11.27
C GLN A 87 -24.38 -6.39 10.35
N LEU A 88 -24.74 -7.25 9.40
CA LEU A 88 -23.80 -7.82 8.42
C LEU A 88 -23.21 -6.74 7.51
N TYR A 89 -24.01 -5.73 7.15
CA TYR A 89 -23.55 -4.59 6.37
C TYR A 89 -22.51 -3.77 7.14
N GLN A 90 -22.79 -3.46 8.40
CA GLN A 90 -21.84 -2.75 9.27
C GLN A 90 -20.55 -3.56 9.51
N GLU A 91 -20.64 -4.89 9.62
CA GLU A 91 -19.46 -5.78 9.68
C GLU A 91 -18.62 -5.68 8.39
N THR A 92 -19.27 -5.67 7.23
CA THR A 92 -18.61 -5.51 5.93
C THR A 92 -17.86 -4.18 5.86
N LEU A 93 -18.48 -3.08 6.27
CA LEU A 93 -17.84 -1.75 6.30
C LEU A 93 -16.63 -1.70 7.23
N ALA A 94 -16.72 -2.31 8.41
CA ALA A 94 -15.59 -2.36 9.36
C ALA A 94 -14.39 -3.15 8.81
N LEU A 95 -14.66 -4.24 8.08
CA LEU A 95 -13.64 -5.04 7.42
C LEU A 95 -13.01 -4.31 6.22
N ASP A 96 -13.80 -3.58 5.45
CA ASP A 96 -13.32 -2.75 4.35
C ASP A 96 -12.42 -1.59 4.83
N GLU A 97 -12.81 -0.92 5.93
CA GLU A 97 -11.96 0.10 6.57
C GLU A 97 -10.62 -0.49 7.02
N LYS A 98 -10.64 -1.71 7.58
CA LYS A 98 -9.42 -2.43 7.96
C LYS A 98 -8.56 -2.76 6.74
N ALA A 99 -9.14 -3.26 5.65
CA ALA A 99 -8.42 -3.54 4.41
C ALA A 99 -7.76 -2.27 3.84
N THR A 100 -8.50 -1.16 3.81
CA THR A 100 -8.00 0.14 3.36
C THR A 100 -6.81 0.63 4.18
N ARG A 101 -6.85 0.49 5.51
CA ARG A 101 -5.70 0.87 6.37
C ARG A 101 -4.46 0.05 6.06
N TRP A 102 -4.61 -1.25 5.82
CA TRP A 102 -3.48 -2.11 5.43
C TRP A 102 -2.94 -1.73 4.05
N LEU A 103 -3.80 -1.43 3.10
CA LEU A 103 -3.38 -1.00 1.75
C LEU A 103 -2.56 0.29 1.82
N ILE A 104 -3.06 1.30 2.54
CA ILE A 104 -2.35 2.58 2.75
C ILE A 104 -0.98 2.34 3.42
N ALA A 105 -0.93 1.48 4.43
CA ALA A 105 0.34 1.13 5.08
C ALA A 105 1.30 0.45 4.11
N GLY A 106 0.80 -0.44 3.24
CA GLY A 106 1.57 -1.11 2.20
C GLY A 106 2.16 -0.16 1.18
N GLU A 107 1.37 0.78 0.68
CA GLU A 107 1.82 1.82 -0.26
C GLU A 107 2.83 2.77 0.39
N ALA A 108 2.57 3.21 1.63
CA ALA A 108 3.50 4.05 2.38
C ALA A 108 4.86 3.35 2.58
N ALA A 109 4.84 2.06 2.92
CA ALA A 109 6.05 1.26 3.05
C ALA A 109 6.79 1.10 1.71
N LEU A 110 6.07 0.92 0.59
CA LEU A 110 6.66 0.84 -0.74
C LEU A 110 7.35 2.14 -1.16
N LEU A 111 6.68 3.27 -0.93
CA LEU A 111 7.25 4.59 -1.17
C LEU A 111 8.49 4.82 -0.30
N GLY A 112 8.45 4.42 0.97
CA GLY A 112 9.59 4.45 1.88
C GLY A 112 10.77 3.62 1.37
N ALA A 113 10.52 2.38 0.92
CA ALA A 113 11.54 1.53 0.33
C ALA A 113 12.16 2.18 -0.91
N THR A 114 11.33 2.69 -1.81
CA THR A 114 11.76 3.38 -3.04
C THR A 114 12.65 4.58 -2.72
N ALA A 115 12.26 5.40 -1.75
CA ALA A 115 13.04 6.56 -1.33
C ALA A 115 14.42 6.15 -0.77
N LEU A 116 14.49 5.06 0.00
CA LEU A 116 15.75 4.54 0.52
C LEU A 116 16.67 3.99 -0.58
N PHE A 117 16.13 3.27 -1.56
CA PHE A 117 16.89 2.81 -2.73
C PHE A 117 17.45 3.99 -3.54
N VAL A 118 16.62 4.99 -3.85
CA VAL A 118 17.05 6.19 -4.60
C VAL A 118 18.11 6.98 -3.82
N TRP A 119 17.94 7.12 -2.50
CA TRP A 119 18.92 7.79 -1.65
C TRP A 119 20.27 7.07 -1.66
N GLU A 120 20.28 5.73 -1.65
CA GLU A 120 21.52 4.95 -1.65
C GLU A 120 22.26 5.03 -2.98
N LEU A 121 21.53 4.93 -4.10
CA LEU A 121 22.09 5.04 -5.44
C LEU A 121 22.71 6.42 -5.71
N THR A 122 22.10 7.49 -5.19
CA THR A 122 22.59 8.87 -5.43
C THR A 122 23.81 9.26 -4.60
N ARG A 123 24.14 8.52 -3.53
CA ARG A 123 25.27 8.84 -2.64
C ARG A 123 26.43 7.83 -2.68
N SER A 124 26.21 6.63 -3.20
CA SER A 124 27.19 5.52 -3.15
C SER A 124 28.06 5.40 -4.41
N VAL A 125 28.41 6.53 -5.05
CA VAL A 125 29.14 6.55 -6.34
C VAL A 125 30.50 5.86 -6.25
N ASP A 126 31.15 5.87 -5.08
CA ASP A 126 32.52 5.35 -4.90
C ASP A 126 32.59 3.86 -4.50
N SER A 127 31.48 3.23 -4.10
CA SER A 127 31.45 1.82 -3.71
C SER A 127 30.03 1.26 -3.84
N PRO A 128 29.78 0.32 -4.77
CA PRO A 128 28.47 -0.32 -4.92
C PRO A 128 28.02 -0.98 -3.60
N PRO A 129 26.72 -0.95 -3.25
CA PRO A 129 26.23 -1.60 -2.04
C PRO A 129 26.41 -3.13 -2.09
N ASP A 130 27.09 -3.71 -1.10
CA ASP A 130 27.34 -5.16 -1.05
C ASP A 130 26.09 -6.02 -0.81
N ASN A 131 24.95 -5.40 -0.49
CA ASN A 131 23.71 -6.08 -0.11
C ASN A 131 22.62 -6.00 -1.20
N GLU A 132 23.01 -5.64 -2.41
CA GLU A 132 22.11 -5.61 -3.57
C GLU A 132 22.34 -6.86 -4.43
N PRO A 133 21.31 -7.69 -4.68
CA PRO A 133 21.47 -8.90 -5.49
C PRO A 133 21.67 -8.59 -6.98
N PHE A 134 21.43 -7.35 -7.40
CA PHE A 134 21.53 -6.91 -8.79
C PHE A 134 22.55 -5.79 -8.91
N ALA A 135 23.64 -6.02 -9.64
CA ALA A 135 24.56 -4.96 -10.05
C ALA A 135 24.22 -4.51 -11.48
N PRO A 136 23.98 -3.22 -11.73
CA PRO A 136 23.79 -2.72 -13.09
C PRO A 136 25.11 -2.84 -13.85
N VAL A 137 25.07 -3.49 -15.01
CA VAL A 137 26.21 -3.61 -15.91
C VAL A 137 25.95 -2.70 -17.11
N VAL A 138 26.74 -1.64 -17.22
CA VAL A 138 26.74 -0.75 -18.39
C VAL A 138 27.89 -1.18 -19.30
N GLN A 139 27.58 -1.70 -20.48
CA GLN A 139 28.57 -1.99 -21.50
C GLN A 139 28.46 -0.95 -22.62
N GLN A 140 29.53 -0.21 -22.87
CA GLN A 140 29.64 0.63 -24.04
C GLN A 140 30.11 -0.22 -25.23
N PHE A 141 29.28 -0.28 -26.26
CA PHE A 141 29.61 -0.85 -27.56
C PHE A 141 29.96 0.28 -28.54
N SER A 142 30.70 -0.03 -29.61
CA SER A 142 31.10 0.96 -30.61
C SER A 142 29.93 1.65 -31.33
N ASN A 143 28.72 1.11 -31.23
CA ASN A 143 27.49 1.60 -31.86
C ASN A 143 26.29 1.70 -30.89
N GLY A 144 26.50 1.67 -29.56
CA GLY A 144 25.40 1.77 -28.61
C GLY A 144 25.79 1.54 -27.15
N VAL A 145 24.82 1.76 -26.26
CA VAL A 145 24.95 1.45 -24.83
C VAL A 145 24.06 0.26 -24.51
N GLY A 146 24.67 -0.82 -24.02
CA GLY A 146 23.95 -1.96 -23.45
C GLY A 146 23.72 -1.76 -21.97
N LEU A 147 22.47 -1.93 -21.55
CA LEU A 147 22.09 -2.03 -20.14
C LEU A 147 21.79 -3.50 -19.84
N GLY A 148 22.51 -4.07 -18.88
CA GLY A 148 22.30 -5.43 -18.39
C GLY A 148 22.30 -5.48 -16.86
N PHE A 149 21.90 -6.63 -16.31
CA PHE A 149 21.92 -6.87 -14.87
C PHE A 149 22.77 -8.10 -14.59
N GLN A 150 23.68 -8.00 -13.62
CA GLN A 150 24.39 -9.14 -13.07
C GLN A 150 23.75 -9.53 -11.74
N VAL A 151 23.36 -10.80 -11.63
CA VAL A 151 22.91 -11.37 -10.37
C VAL A 151 24.12 -11.91 -9.61
N ARG A 152 24.34 -11.44 -8.39
CA ARG A 152 25.39 -11.95 -7.49
C ARG A 152 24.74 -12.89 -6.47
N PHE A 153 25.16 -14.16 -6.49
CA PHE A 153 24.78 -15.17 -5.50
C PHE A 153 25.91 -15.35 -4.49
#